data_AF-A0A953DRA3-F1
#
_entry.id   AF-A0A953DRA3-F1
#
_cell.length_a   1.000
_cell.length_b   1.000
_cell.length_c   1.000
_cell.angle_alpha   90.00
_cell.angle_beta   90.00
_cell.angle_gamma   90.00
#
_symmetry.space_group_name_H-M   'P 1'
#
loop_
_entity.id
_entity.type
_entity.pdbx_description
1 polymer ?
#
loop_
_entity_poly.entity_id
_entity_poly.type
_entity_poly.pdbx_seq_one_letter_code
_entity_poly.pdbx_strand_id
1 'polypeptide(L)'
;RHMLPRGQGAILFTGASASVKGYPRSAPFAMGKFALRGLAQSMARELAPQGIHVAHFVIDGAIRNPGRSEPPDRPDSMLDPDAIARTYLHVLRQPRSAWTWEVELRPWMETF
;
A
#
# COMPACT_ATOMS: atom_id res chain seq x y z
N ARG A 1 -5.13 -18.79 13.13
CA ARG A 1 -3.76 -19.30 12.85
C ARG A 1 -3.78 -20.21 11.61
N HIS A 2 -3.99 -19.67 10.41
CA HIS A 2 -4.10 -20.50 9.19
C HIS A 2 -2.85 -20.50 8.30
N MET A 3 -2.10 -19.40 8.29
CA MET A 3 -0.96 -19.23 7.38
C MET A 3 0.30 -19.94 7.90
N LEU A 4 0.68 -19.71 9.16
CA LEU A 4 1.91 -20.28 9.75
C LEU A 4 1.99 -21.82 9.67
N PRO A 5 0.94 -22.60 10.02
CA PRO A 5 1.00 -24.06 9.89
C PRO A 5 1.16 -24.55 8.44
N ARG A 6 0.79 -23.72 7.45
CA ARG A 6 0.90 -24.04 6.02
C ARG A 6 2.23 -23.59 5.41
N GLY A 7 3.03 -22.78 6.12
CA GLY A 7 4.28 -22.19 5.60
C GLY A 7 4.09 -21.32 4.36
N GLN A 8 2.85 -20.85 4.11
CA GLN A 8 2.49 -20.04 2.96
C GLN A 8 1.33 -19.09 3.27
N GLY A 9 1.36 -17.91 2.66
CA GLY A 9 0.31 -16.91 2.76
C GLY A 9 0.84 -15.52 2.46
N ALA A 10 -0.07 -14.55 2.40
CA ALA A 10 0.29 -13.15 2.27
C ALA A 10 -0.57 -12.25 3.16
N ILE A 11 0.03 -11.18 3.68
CA ILE A 11 -0.63 -10.12 4.45
C ILE A 11 -0.28 -8.80 3.76
N LEU A 12 -1.29 -8.14 3.20
CA LEU A 12 -1.11 -6.91 2.42
C LEU A 12 -1.74 -5.74 3.17
N PHE A 13 -0.94 -4.73 3.49
CA PHE A 13 -1.36 -3.54 4.23
C PHE A 13 -1.60 -2.37 3.29
N THR A 14 -2.80 -1.78 3.33
CA THR A 14 -3.12 -0.56 2.57
C THR A 14 -2.75 0.69 3.39
N GLY A 15 -1.65 1.31 3.03
CA GLY A 15 -1.16 2.58 3.54
C GLY A 15 -1.88 3.78 2.92
N ALA A 16 -1.23 4.94 2.99
CA ALA A 16 -1.61 6.18 2.31
C ALA A 16 -0.36 7.05 2.16
N SER A 17 -0.44 8.20 1.49
CA SER A 17 0.58 9.27 1.51
C SER A 17 1.12 9.52 2.94
N ALA A 18 0.19 9.50 3.90
CA ALA A 18 0.46 9.74 5.30
C ALA A 18 1.27 8.63 6.01
N SER A 19 1.59 7.53 5.32
CA SER A 19 2.50 6.51 5.83
C SER A 19 3.96 6.95 5.82
N VAL A 20 4.30 7.97 5.02
CA VAL A 20 5.69 8.47 4.84
C VAL A 20 5.80 10.00 4.88
N LYS A 21 4.68 10.73 4.78
CA LYS A 21 4.63 12.21 4.82
C LYS A 21 3.64 12.71 5.87
N GLY A 22 3.95 13.82 6.55
CA GLY A 22 3.01 14.51 7.43
C GLY A 22 2.42 15.75 6.76
N TYR A 23 1.10 15.94 6.84
CA TYR A 23 0.43 17.14 6.32
C TYR A 23 -0.14 17.99 7.47
N PRO A 24 -0.24 19.33 7.31
CA PRO A 24 -0.90 20.18 8.28
C PRO A 24 -2.32 19.68 8.58
N ARG A 25 -2.70 19.64 9.86
CA ARG A 25 -4.01 19.19 10.35
C ARG A 25 -4.33 17.70 10.11
N SER A 26 -3.34 16.86 9.80
CA SER A 26 -3.53 15.41 9.62
C SER A 26 -2.87 14.54 10.70
N ALA A 27 -2.48 15.11 11.85
CA ALA A 27 -1.62 14.42 12.83
C ALA A 27 -2.16 13.06 13.31
N PRO A 28 -3.44 12.91 13.72
CA PRO A 28 -3.96 11.60 14.14
C PRO A 28 -3.97 10.56 13.01
N PHE A 29 -4.27 11.01 11.78
CA PHE A 29 -4.28 10.15 10.59
C PHE A 29 -2.86 9.70 10.22
N ALA A 30 -1.91 10.63 10.18
CA ALA A 30 -0.50 10.35 9.91
C ALA A 30 0.08 9.40 10.96
N MET A 31 -0.15 9.65 12.25
CA MET A 31 0.30 8.77 13.33
C MET A 31 -0.14 7.31 13.10
N GLY A 32 -1.42 7.08 12.78
CA GLY A 32 -1.93 5.74 12.48
C GLY A 32 -1.27 5.10 11.26
N LYS A 33 -1.02 5.87 10.20
CA LYS A 33 -0.41 5.35 8.96
C LYS A 33 1.10 5.09 9.09
N PHE A 34 1.83 5.91 9.83
CA PHE A 34 3.22 5.61 10.21
C PHE A 34 3.30 4.36 11.09
N ALA A 35 2.41 4.22 12.09
CA ALA A 35 2.34 3.04 12.93
C ALA A 35 2.02 1.77 12.12
N LEU A 36 1.09 1.86 11.16
CA LEU A 36 0.75 0.76 10.24
C LEU A 36 1.96 0.32 9.41
N ARG A 37 2.73 1.27 8.88
CA ARG A 37 3.97 0.98 8.14
C ARG A 37 5.01 0.28 9.04
N GLY A 38 5.20 0.78 10.27
CA GLY A 38 6.08 0.15 11.26
C GLY A 38 5.67 -1.28 11.60
N LEU A 39 4.37 -1.52 11.81
CA LEU A 39 3.81 -2.86 12.03
C LEU A 39 4.09 -3.79 10.85
N ALA A 40 3.78 -3.35 9.62
CA ALA A 40 4.03 -4.13 8.41
C ALA A 40 5.52 -4.49 8.27
N GLN A 41 6.40 -3.53 8.59
CA GLN A 41 7.83 -3.71 8.54
C GLN A 41 8.36 -4.74 9.58
N SER A 42 7.81 -4.75 10.79
CA SER A 42 8.12 -5.76 11.82
C SER A 42 7.64 -7.14 11.39
N MET A 43 6.37 -7.24 10.98
CA MET A 43 5.76 -8.49 10.54
C MET A 43 6.47 -9.09 9.32
N ALA A 44 6.91 -8.26 8.37
CA ALA A 44 7.69 -8.74 7.24
C ALA A 44 9.00 -9.42 7.68
N ARG A 45 9.71 -8.84 8.66
CA ARG A 45 10.96 -9.42 9.19
C ARG A 45 10.72 -10.73 9.95
N GLU A 46 9.64 -10.79 10.70
CA GLU A 46 9.30 -11.97 11.52
C GLU A 46 8.72 -13.13 10.70
N LEU A 47 7.87 -12.82 9.71
CA LEU A 47 7.03 -13.82 9.04
C LEU A 47 7.52 -14.22 7.66
N ALA A 48 8.33 -13.40 6.97
CA ALA A 48 8.88 -13.77 5.66
C ALA A 48 9.76 -15.04 5.71
N PRO A 49 10.65 -15.22 6.72
CA PRO A 49 11.40 -16.48 6.86
C PRO A 49 10.49 -17.70 7.06
N GLN A 50 9.30 -17.49 7.63
CA GLN A 50 8.28 -18.52 7.86
C GLN A 50 7.37 -18.77 6.65
N GLY A 51 7.68 -18.16 5.50
CA GLY A 51 6.95 -18.36 4.25
C GLY A 51 5.71 -17.47 4.09
N ILE A 52 5.57 -16.41 4.89
CA ILE A 52 4.45 -15.46 4.76
C ILE A 52 4.93 -14.15 4.13
N HIS A 53 4.40 -13.81 2.96
CA HIS A 53 4.70 -12.56 2.28
C HIS A 53 3.97 -11.40 2.96
N VAL A 54 4.69 -10.43 3.52
CA VAL A 54 4.08 -9.21 4.05
C VAL A 54 4.50 -8.02 3.19
N ALA A 55 3.53 -7.26 2.71
CA ALA A 55 3.77 -6.08 1.88
C ALA A 55 2.90 -4.89 2.30
N HIS A 56 3.43 -3.68 2.16
CA HIS A 56 2.77 -2.41 2.44
C HIS A 56 2.61 -1.60 1.15
N PHE A 57 1.41 -1.10 0.89
CA PHE A 57 1.07 -0.34 -0.31
C PHE A 57 0.80 1.11 0.09
N VAL A 58 1.73 2.00 -0.25
CA VAL A 58 1.53 3.43 -0.09
C VAL A 58 0.66 3.90 -1.25
N ILE A 59 -0.63 4.10 -0.98
CA ILE A 59 -1.54 4.75 -1.94
C ILE A 59 -1.38 6.25 -1.79
N ASP A 60 -0.47 6.82 -2.57
CA ASP A 60 -0.12 8.23 -2.53
C ASP A 60 -0.99 9.00 -3.53
N GLY A 61 -2.09 9.55 -3.03
CA GLY A 61 -3.05 10.30 -3.85
C GLY A 61 -4.49 9.84 -3.68
N ALA A 62 -5.40 10.56 -4.36
CA ALA A 62 -6.82 10.26 -4.33
C ALA A 62 -7.17 9.14 -5.31
N ILE A 63 -8.12 8.27 -4.95
CA ILE A 63 -8.58 7.14 -5.78
C ILE A 63 -9.92 7.51 -6.42
N ARG A 64 -10.09 7.23 -7.73
CA ARG A 64 -11.39 7.35 -8.41
C ARG A 64 -12.44 6.47 -7.71
N ASN A 65 -13.58 7.06 -7.37
CA ASN A 65 -14.69 6.37 -6.68
C ASN A 65 -16.03 7.03 -7.07
N PRO A 66 -17.14 6.28 -7.17
CA PRO A 66 -18.48 6.84 -7.21
C PRO A 66 -18.67 8.04 -6.26
N GLY A 67 -18.99 9.21 -6.82
CA GLY A 67 -19.19 10.47 -6.08
C GLY A 67 -17.96 11.37 -5.96
N ARG A 68 -16.80 10.95 -6.48
CA ARG A 68 -15.59 11.80 -6.58
C ARG A 68 -15.09 11.79 -8.01
N SER A 69 -15.45 12.82 -8.76
CA SER A 69 -14.94 13.07 -10.11
C SER A 69 -13.62 13.82 -10.07
N GLU A 70 -12.79 13.58 -11.08
CA GLU A 70 -11.60 14.39 -11.30
C GLU A 70 -12.00 15.84 -11.63
N PRO A 71 -11.21 16.84 -11.21
CA PRO A 71 -11.39 18.21 -11.65
C PRO A 71 -11.24 18.31 -13.18
N PRO A 72 -12.12 19.05 -13.89
CA PRO A 72 -12.03 19.18 -15.36
C PRO A 72 -10.69 19.77 -15.85
N ASP A 73 -10.06 20.60 -15.03
CA ASP A 73 -8.76 21.22 -15.28
C ASP A 73 -7.56 20.30 -14.98
N ARG A 74 -7.81 19.13 -14.37
CA ARG A 74 -6.78 18.16 -13.97
C ARG A 74 -7.21 16.72 -14.25
N PRO A 75 -7.36 16.34 -15.55
CA PRO A 75 -7.64 14.97 -15.94
C PRO A 75 -6.50 14.03 -15.49
N ASP A 76 -6.83 12.81 -15.08
CA ASP A 76 -5.90 11.80 -14.55
C ASP A 76 -5.17 12.20 -13.26
N SER A 77 -5.76 13.11 -12.48
CA SER A 77 -5.24 13.52 -11.17
C SER A 77 -5.51 12.51 -10.05
N MET A 78 -6.23 11.43 -10.36
CA MET A 78 -6.62 10.40 -9.40
C MET A 78 -6.16 9.02 -9.87
N LEU A 79 -5.86 8.15 -8.90
CA LEU A 79 -5.51 6.76 -9.13
C LEU A 79 -6.72 5.96 -9.60
N ASP A 80 -6.48 5.10 -10.58
CA ASP A 80 -7.44 4.10 -11.01
C ASP A 80 -7.49 2.91 -10.03
N PRO A 81 -8.66 2.57 -9.43
CA PRO A 81 -8.78 1.44 -8.52
C PRO A 81 -8.38 0.10 -9.17
N ASP A 82 -8.62 -0.10 -10.47
CA ASP A 82 -8.23 -1.32 -11.16
C ASP A 82 -6.71 -1.39 -11.36
N ALA A 83 -6.04 -0.25 -11.57
CA ALA A 83 -4.59 -0.20 -11.62
C ALA A 83 -3.97 -0.54 -10.26
N ILE A 84 -4.56 -0.03 -9.16
CA ILE A 84 -4.16 -0.41 -7.79
C ILE A 84 -4.34 -1.93 -7.61
N ALA A 85 -5.51 -2.47 -7.93
CA ALA A 85 -5.81 -3.90 -7.79
C ALA A 85 -4.85 -4.79 -8.57
N ARG A 86 -4.48 -4.40 -9.80
CA ARG A 86 -3.47 -5.10 -10.61
C ARG A 86 -2.12 -5.18 -9.90
N THR A 87 -1.68 -4.10 -9.24
CA THR A 87 -0.44 -4.10 -8.45
C THR A 87 -0.52 -5.01 -7.23
N TYR A 88 -1.65 -5.02 -6.52
CA TYR A 88 -1.88 -5.98 -5.43
C TYR A 88 -1.77 -7.43 -5.90
N LEU A 89 -2.42 -7.76 -7.02
CA LEU A 89 -2.36 -9.10 -7.61
C LEU A 89 -0.95 -9.47 -8.09
N HIS A 90 -0.22 -8.51 -8.64
CA HIS A 90 1.17 -8.72 -9.04
C HIS A 90 2.05 -9.07 -7.84
N VAL A 91 2.01 -8.26 -6.78
CA VAL A 91 2.79 -8.48 -5.55
C VAL A 91 2.41 -9.80 -4.89
N LEU A 92 1.11 -10.10 -4.78
CA LEU A 92 0.60 -11.36 -4.22
C LEU A 92 1.16 -12.60 -4.93
N ARG A 93 1.45 -12.49 -6.24
CA ARG A 93 1.92 -13.60 -7.09
C ARG A 93 3.44 -13.65 -7.21
N GLN A 94 4.19 -12.77 -6.55
CA GLN A 94 5.64 -12.75 -6.66
C GLN A 94 6.27 -14.05 -6.16
N PRO A 95 7.31 -14.56 -6.83
CA PRO A 95 8.09 -15.67 -6.32
C PRO A 95 8.81 -15.25 -5.02
N ARG A 96 8.99 -16.21 -4.11
CA ARG A 96 9.67 -16.00 -2.80
C ARG A 96 11.06 -15.39 -2.92
N SER A 97 11.73 -15.57 -4.06
CA SER A 97 13.05 -15.02 -4.35
C SER A 97 13.08 -13.50 -4.51
N ALA A 98 11.93 -12.85 -4.71
CA ALA A 98 11.84 -11.42 -5.03
C ALA A 98 10.59 -10.76 -4.42
N TRP A 99 10.30 -11.05 -3.15
CA TRP A 99 9.19 -10.43 -2.46
C TRP A 99 9.40 -8.93 -2.22
N THR A 100 8.50 -8.13 -2.77
CA THR A 100 8.36 -6.71 -2.46
C THR A 100 7.80 -6.54 -1.05
N TRP A 101 8.44 -5.70 -0.23
CA TRP A 101 7.93 -5.36 1.10
C TRP A 101 7.14 -4.03 1.12
N GLU A 102 7.44 -3.09 0.21
CA GLU A 102 6.75 -1.82 0.06
C GLU A 102 6.66 -1.40 -1.41
N VAL A 103 5.51 -0.84 -1.80
CA VAL A 103 5.28 -0.23 -3.12
C VAL A 103 4.51 1.07 -2.94
N GLU A 104 4.89 2.10 -3.69
CA GLU A 104 4.19 3.38 -3.75
C GLU A 104 3.48 3.53 -5.10
N LEU A 105 2.19 3.88 -5.04
CA LEU A 105 1.31 4.08 -6.20
C LEU A 105 0.79 5.50 -6.16
N ARG A 106 1.01 6.26 -7.23
CA ARG A 106 0.60 7.66 -7.35
C ARG A 106 0.13 8.03 -8.75
N PRO A 107 -0.71 9.08 -8.90
CA PRO A 107 -0.96 9.69 -10.19
C PRO A 107 0.32 10.26 -10.80
N TRP A 108 0.44 10.20 -12.12
CA TRP A 108 1.63 10.69 -12.83
C TRP A 108 1.77 12.22 -12.79
N MET A 109 0.68 12.95 -12.55
CA MET A 109 0.66 14.41 -12.47
C MET A 109 1.18 14.99 -11.15
N GLU A 110 1.39 14.17 -10.12
CA GLU A 110 1.85 14.67 -8.83
C GLU A 110 3.32 15.14 -8.92
N THR A 111 3.60 16.39 -8.53
CA THR A 111 4.94 17.01 -8.58
C THR A 111 5.67 16.86 -7.24
N PHE A 112 7.01 16.70 -7.28
CA PHE A 112 7.88 16.54 -6.11
C PHE A 112 8.28 17.87 -5.48
#